data_AF-A0A951ET91-F1
#
_entry.id   AF-A0A951ET91-F1
#
_cell.length_a   1.000
_cell.length_b   1.000
_cell.length_c   1.000
_cell.angle_alpha   90.00
_cell.angle_beta   90.00
_cell.angle_gamma   90.00
#
_symmetry.space_group_name_H-M   'P 1'
#
loop_
_entity.id
_entity.type
_entity.pdbx_description
1 polymer ?
#
loop_
_entity_poly.entity_id
_entity_poly.type
_entity_poly.pdbx_seq_one_letter_code
_entity_poly.pdbx_strand_id
1 'polypeptide(L)'
;MPEICTCGAQLPPDALFCHKCGKPQREILPSDVPAPEEQPPAPPPRPAFRETLPLDFHNRAAVRIALIVAVGSTLVFFFLPFLNWVFGGFLAVFLYRRRTGFPFNLGAGMRMGWLTGVLAFVLYIVPFAIEVPRMNTLMEERLREMRGVDAVMRDQMIRFFQSSAGMTSVVILSLMAMFLIITFLSMAGGALGAKVIGRQ
;
A
#
# COMPACT_ATOMS: atom_id res chain seq x y z
N MET A 1 -72.11 -23.48 23.94
CA MET A 1 -70.74 -23.66 24.48
C MET A 1 -70.89 -24.41 25.79
N PRO A 2 -70.09 -25.44 26.08
CA PRO A 2 -70.30 -26.24 27.29
C PRO A 2 -70.00 -25.41 28.54
N GLU A 3 -71.01 -25.18 29.38
CA GLU A 3 -70.85 -24.50 30.68
C GLU A 3 -70.13 -25.37 31.71
N ILE A 4 -69.94 -26.66 31.41
CA ILE A 4 -69.34 -27.65 32.30
C ILE A 4 -68.24 -28.39 31.54
N CYS A 5 -67.04 -28.41 32.12
CA CYS A 5 -65.90 -29.17 31.60
C CYS A 5 -66.14 -30.67 31.82
N THR A 6 -65.52 -31.53 31.00
CA THR A 6 -65.53 -33.00 31.19
C THR A 6 -64.96 -33.47 32.55
N CYS A 7 -64.29 -32.60 33.31
CA CYS A 7 -63.85 -32.88 34.68
C CYS A 7 -64.91 -32.52 35.75
N GLY A 8 -66.10 -32.08 35.35
CA GLY A 8 -67.21 -31.70 36.23
C GLY A 8 -67.15 -30.26 36.78
N ALA A 9 -66.20 -29.42 36.35
CA ALA A 9 -66.11 -28.04 36.81
C ALA A 9 -66.98 -27.10 35.96
N GLN A 10 -67.72 -26.19 36.61
CA GLN A 10 -68.44 -25.10 35.93
C GLN A 10 -67.43 -24.08 35.39
N LEU A 11 -67.50 -23.78 34.10
CA LEU A 11 -66.63 -22.83 33.43
C LEU A 11 -67.27 -21.43 33.45
N PRO A 12 -66.49 -20.38 33.77
CA PRO A 12 -66.92 -19.01 33.49
C PRO A 12 -67.21 -18.81 31.99
N PRO A 13 -68.13 -17.89 31.63
CA PRO A 13 -68.33 -17.52 30.23
C PRO A 13 -67.00 -17.06 29.61
N ASP A 14 -66.69 -17.56 28.42
CA ASP A 14 -65.44 -17.33 27.66
C ASP A 14 -64.13 -17.91 28.23
N ALA A 15 -64.20 -18.91 29.10
CA ALA A 15 -63.00 -19.63 29.54
C ALA A 15 -62.32 -20.41 28.38
N LEU A 16 -61.10 -19.99 28.01
CA LEU A 16 -60.25 -20.69 27.03
C LEU A 16 -59.70 -22.02 27.56
N PHE A 17 -59.48 -22.09 28.89
CA PHE A 17 -58.99 -23.27 29.60
C PHE A 17 -59.84 -23.51 30.86
N CYS A 18 -59.97 -24.77 31.27
CA CYS A 18 -60.60 -25.09 32.54
C CYS A 18 -59.69 -24.69 33.71
N HIS A 19 -60.18 -23.87 34.63
CA HIS A 19 -59.42 -23.44 35.83
C HIS A 19 -59.04 -24.60 36.77
N LYS A 20 -59.76 -25.73 36.71
CA LYS A 20 -59.54 -26.86 37.62
C LYS A 20 -58.66 -27.96 37.04
N CYS A 21 -58.76 -28.26 35.74
CA CYS A 21 -58.01 -29.35 35.11
C CYS A 21 -57.06 -28.90 33.98
N GLY A 22 -57.02 -27.60 33.64
CA GLY A 22 -56.13 -27.04 32.63
C GLY A 22 -56.49 -27.42 31.18
N LYS A 23 -57.57 -28.17 30.95
CA LYS A 23 -57.92 -28.65 29.61
C LYS A 23 -58.38 -27.49 28.71
N PRO A 24 -57.80 -27.31 27.51
CA PRO A 24 -58.25 -26.31 26.56
C PRO A 24 -59.67 -26.62 26.11
N GLN A 25 -60.57 -25.63 26.20
CA GLN A 25 -61.97 -25.76 25.77
C GLN A 25 -62.21 -25.25 24.35
N ARG A 26 -61.27 -24.49 23.80
CA ARG A 26 -61.30 -24.05 22.40
C ARG A 26 -59.99 -24.35 21.71
N GLU A 27 -60.09 -24.80 20.47
CA GLU A 27 -58.97 -24.92 19.56
C GLU A 27 -58.63 -23.52 19.06
N ILE A 28 -57.46 -23.01 19.45
CA ILE A 28 -56.95 -21.72 19.01
C ILE A 28 -56.53 -21.91 17.55
N LEU A 29 -57.45 -21.64 16.62
CA LEU A 29 -57.12 -21.50 15.21
C LEU A 29 -56.21 -20.26 15.07
N PRO A 30 -54.94 -20.40 14.65
CA PRO A 30 -54.12 -19.24 14.32
C PRO A 30 -54.70 -18.58 13.06
N SER A 31 -55.49 -17.53 13.24
CA SER A 31 -55.89 -16.63 12.17
C SER A 31 -54.73 -15.70 11.84
N ASP A 32 -54.50 -15.53 10.53
CA ASP A 32 -53.68 -14.51 9.85
C ASP A 32 -52.16 -14.64 9.94
N VAL A 33 -51.61 -15.52 9.11
CA VAL A 33 -50.26 -15.36 8.55
C VAL A 33 -50.39 -14.38 7.37
N PRO A 34 -49.78 -13.17 7.41
CA PRO A 34 -49.76 -12.29 6.25
C PRO A 34 -49.03 -12.97 5.09
N ALA A 35 -49.60 -12.90 3.89
CA ALA A 35 -49.02 -13.43 2.67
C ALA A 35 -47.58 -12.88 2.48
N PRO A 36 -46.61 -13.71 2.02
CA PRO A 36 -45.25 -13.24 1.77
C PRO A 36 -45.24 -12.14 0.70
N GLU A 37 -44.90 -10.92 1.09
CA GLU A 37 -44.55 -9.83 0.18
C GLU A 37 -43.28 -10.23 -0.61
N GLU A 38 -43.40 -10.31 -1.93
CA GLU A 38 -42.29 -10.54 -2.85
C GLU A 38 -41.24 -9.43 -2.69
N GLN A 39 -40.15 -9.74 -1.98
CA GLN A 39 -38.97 -8.88 -1.91
C GLN A 39 -38.42 -8.68 -3.33
N PRO A 40 -38.17 -7.44 -3.78
CA PRO A 40 -37.50 -7.18 -5.04
C PRO A 40 -36.16 -7.93 -5.09
N PRO A 41 -35.75 -8.47 -6.25
CA PRO A 41 -34.48 -9.17 -6.36
C PRO A 41 -33.35 -8.27 -5.88
N ALA A 42 -32.60 -8.74 -4.89
CA ALA A 42 -31.47 -8.01 -4.34
C ALA A 42 -30.53 -7.61 -5.48
N PRO A 43 -30.05 -6.35 -5.53
CA PRO A 43 -29.08 -5.96 -6.53
C PRO A 43 -27.88 -6.90 -6.46
N PRO A 44 -27.28 -7.27 -7.61
CA PRO A 44 -26.14 -8.18 -7.63
C PRO A 44 -25.07 -7.66 -6.65
N PRO A 45 -24.44 -8.54 -5.86
CA PRO A 45 -23.44 -8.12 -4.90
C PRO A 45 -22.39 -7.30 -5.66
N ARG A 46 -22.33 -6.00 -5.37
CA ARG A 46 -21.26 -5.14 -5.89
C ARG A 46 -19.97 -5.85 -5.51
N PRO A 47 -19.03 -6.08 -6.45
CA PRO A 47 -17.77 -6.72 -6.12
C PRO A 47 -17.19 -5.93 -4.95
N ALA A 48 -17.14 -6.57 -3.78
CA ALA A 48 -16.57 -5.95 -2.60
C ALA A 48 -15.18 -5.50 -3.01
N PHE A 49 -14.95 -4.19 -2.99
CA PHE A 49 -13.62 -3.65 -3.17
C PHE A 49 -12.76 -4.29 -2.10
N ARG A 50 -12.03 -5.36 -2.46
CA ARG A 50 -11.20 -6.10 -1.51
C ARG A 50 -10.24 -5.07 -0.97
N GLU A 51 -10.44 -4.75 0.31
CA GLU A 51 -9.73 -3.68 0.98
C GLU A 51 -8.24 -3.89 0.76
N THR A 52 -7.60 -2.88 0.17
CA THR A 52 -6.18 -2.95 -0.16
C THR A 52 -5.42 -3.27 1.12
N LEU A 53 -4.82 -4.46 1.18
CA LEU A 53 -4.06 -4.90 2.34
C LEU A 53 -3.09 -3.78 2.76
N PRO A 54 -3.01 -3.39 4.04
CA PRO A 54 -2.14 -2.30 4.46
C PRO A 54 -0.70 -2.60 4.04
N LEU A 55 -0.19 -1.76 3.14
CA LEU A 55 1.16 -1.84 2.60
C LEU A 55 2.09 -1.07 3.53
N ASP A 56 2.32 -1.68 4.68
CA ASP A 56 3.24 -1.20 5.70
C ASP A 56 4.42 -2.17 5.84
N PHE A 57 5.46 -1.75 6.56
CA PHE A 57 6.65 -2.58 6.84
C PHE A 57 6.34 -3.89 7.58
N HIS A 58 5.16 -4.01 8.20
CA HIS A 58 4.67 -5.23 8.81
C HIS A 58 4.32 -6.32 7.79
N ASN A 59 4.03 -5.92 6.55
CA ASN A 59 3.77 -6.85 5.46
C ASN A 59 5.09 -7.41 4.91
N ARG A 60 5.50 -8.57 5.46
CA ARG A 60 6.73 -9.26 5.06
C ARG A 60 6.78 -9.57 3.56
N ALA A 61 5.65 -9.79 2.90
CA ALA A 61 5.62 -10.02 1.46
C ALA A 61 5.95 -8.75 0.68
N ALA A 62 5.39 -7.60 1.09
CA ALA A 62 5.70 -6.30 0.50
C ALA A 62 7.17 -5.95 0.63
N VAL A 63 7.73 -6.08 1.85
CA VAL A 63 9.14 -5.78 2.12
C VAL A 63 10.07 -6.72 1.35
N ARG A 64 9.80 -8.02 1.31
CA ARG A 64 10.62 -8.98 0.56
C ARG A 64 10.65 -8.66 -0.93
N ILE A 65 9.49 -8.35 -1.52
CA ILE A 65 9.41 -8.02 -2.95
C ILE A 65 10.12 -6.69 -3.22
N ALA A 66 9.87 -5.67 -2.40
CA ALA A 66 10.55 -4.38 -2.51
C ALA A 66 12.08 -4.53 -2.39
N LEU A 67 12.57 -5.38 -1.46
CA LEU A 67 14.00 -5.64 -1.29
C LEU A 67 14.61 -6.36 -2.50
N ILE A 68 13.96 -7.42 -3.01
CA ILE A 68 14.44 -8.16 -4.19
C ILE A 68 14.54 -7.22 -5.40
N VAL A 69 13.51 -6.39 -5.60
CA VAL A 69 13.48 -5.43 -6.70
C VAL A 69 14.52 -4.33 -6.49
N ALA A 70 14.70 -3.82 -5.26
CA ALA A 70 15.71 -2.84 -4.94
C ALA A 70 17.13 -3.36 -5.21
N VAL A 71 17.45 -4.59 -4.78
CA VAL A 71 18.74 -5.23 -5.05
C VAL A 71 18.96 -5.39 -6.56
N GLY A 72 17.96 -5.92 -7.28
CA GLY A 72 18.04 -6.05 -8.74
C GLY A 72 18.25 -4.70 -9.42
N SER A 73 17.55 -3.67 -8.97
CA SER A 73 17.69 -2.31 -9.47
C SER A 73 19.09 -1.75 -9.21
N THR A 74 19.65 -1.93 -8.01
CA THR A 74 21.03 -1.50 -7.70
C THR A 74 22.06 -2.18 -8.60
N LEU A 75 21.90 -3.48 -8.89
CA LEU A 75 22.81 -4.22 -9.77
C LEU A 75 22.75 -3.73 -11.23
N VAL A 76 21.57 -3.34 -11.71
CA VAL A 76 21.37 -2.89 -13.10
C VAL A 76 21.59 -1.37 -13.27
N PHE A 77 21.81 -0.64 -12.17
CA PHE A 77 21.97 0.82 -12.17
C PHE A 77 23.02 1.34 -13.15
N PHE A 78 24.12 0.60 -13.33
CA PHE A 78 25.19 0.96 -14.27
C PHE A 78 24.77 0.95 -15.75
N PHE A 79 23.75 0.15 -16.11
CA PHE A 79 23.29 0.04 -17.51
C PHE A 79 22.13 0.99 -17.81
N LEU A 80 21.27 1.24 -16.82
CA LEU A 80 20.09 2.10 -16.93
C LEU A 80 19.94 2.87 -15.60
N PRO A 81 20.33 4.15 -15.50
CA PRO A 81 20.28 4.85 -14.21
C PRO A 81 18.86 5.32 -13.87
N PHE A 82 18.32 6.29 -14.62
CA PHE A 82 17.05 6.94 -14.29
C PHE A 82 15.81 6.07 -14.59
N LEU A 83 15.80 5.38 -15.74
CA LEU A 83 14.67 4.52 -16.12
C LEU A 83 14.50 3.37 -15.14
N ASN A 84 15.61 2.83 -14.62
CA ASN A 84 15.61 1.69 -13.73
C ASN A 84 14.85 1.94 -12.41
N TRP A 85 14.88 3.16 -11.86
CA TRP A 85 14.10 3.46 -10.66
C TRP A 85 12.59 3.49 -10.93
N VAL A 86 12.18 4.00 -12.09
CA VAL A 86 10.79 3.95 -12.54
C VAL A 86 10.36 2.49 -12.79
N PHE A 87 11.19 1.72 -13.49
CA PHE A 87 10.94 0.29 -13.72
C PHE A 87 10.94 -0.52 -12.42
N GLY A 88 11.77 -0.17 -11.43
CA GLY A 88 11.82 -0.79 -10.12
C GLY A 88 10.48 -0.62 -9.38
N GLY A 89 9.97 0.62 -9.32
CA GLY A 89 8.64 0.87 -8.74
C GLY A 89 7.53 0.08 -9.44
N PHE A 90 7.55 0.04 -10.78
CA PHE A 90 6.58 -0.71 -11.58
C PHE A 90 6.66 -2.23 -11.32
N LEU A 91 7.87 -2.78 -11.35
CA LEU A 91 8.12 -4.22 -11.19
C LEU A 91 7.74 -4.70 -9.79
N ALA A 92 7.95 -3.88 -8.76
CA ALA A 92 7.53 -4.18 -7.40
C ALA A 92 6.00 -4.38 -7.31
N VAL A 93 5.22 -3.50 -7.95
CA VAL A 93 3.75 -3.64 -8.01
C VAL A 93 3.34 -4.86 -8.81
N PHE A 94 3.98 -5.10 -9.96
CA PHE A 94 3.70 -6.27 -10.81
C PHE A 94 3.93 -7.59 -10.06
N LEU A 95 5.10 -7.74 -9.43
CA LEU A 95 5.45 -8.95 -8.68
C LEU A 95 4.57 -9.13 -7.44
N TYR A 96 4.26 -8.05 -6.72
CA TYR A 96 3.40 -8.13 -5.54
C TYR A 96 1.98 -8.55 -5.91
N ARG A 97 1.37 -7.97 -6.96
CA ARG A 97 0.06 -8.43 -7.44
C ARG A 97 0.13 -9.89 -7.90
N ARG A 98 1.15 -10.28 -8.66
CA ARG A 98 1.29 -11.65 -9.15
C ARG A 98 1.38 -12.67 -8.01
N ARG A 99 1.98 -12.30 -6.88
CA ARG A 99 2.14 -13.17 -5.71
C ARG A 99 0.92 -13.19 -4.79
N THR A 100 0.20 -12.07 -4.65
CA THR A 100 -0.84 -11.92 -3.63
C THR A 100 -2.26 -11.89 -4.19
N GLY A 101 -2.43 -11.60 -5.47
CA GLY A 101 -3.73 -11.50 -6.13
C GLY A 101 -4.58 -10.31 -5.70
N PHE A 102 -4.09 -9.43 -4.82
CA PHE A 102 -4.85 -8.27 -4.36
C PHE A 102 -4.87 -7.15 -5.42
N PRO A 103 -6.02 -6.51 -5.64
CA PRO A 103 -6.11 -5.33 -6.50
C PRO A 103 -5.36 -4.16 -5.85
N PHE A 104 -4.77 -3.30 -6.69
CA PHE A 104 -4.09 -2.08 -6.25
C PHE A 104 -4.94 -0.85 -6.59
N ASN A 105 -5.13 0.03 -5.61
CA ASN A 105 -5.46 1.42 -5.90
C ASN A 105 -4.16 2.21 -6.19
N LEU A 106 -4.32 3.43 -6.72
CA LEU A 106 -3.19 4.29 -7.05
C LEU A 106 -2.31 4.60 -5.82
N GLY A 107 -2.93 4.80 -4.66
CA GLY A 107 -2.24 5.03 -3.38
C GLY A 107 -1.36 3.86 -2.94
N ALA A 108 -1.85 2.63 -3.06
CA ALA A 108 -1.11 1.42 -2.79
C ALA A 108 0.10 1.28 -3.72
N GLY A 109 -0.06 1.65 -5.00
CA GLY A 109 1.02 1.64 -5.99
C GLY A 109 2.14 2.62 -5.60
N MET A 110 1.76 3.83 -5.22
CA MET A 110 2.71 4.84 -4.72
C MET A 110 3.43 4.38 -3.45
N ARG A 111 2.71 3.77 -2.49
CA ARG A 111 3.32 3.24 -1.26
C ARG A 111 4.32 2.12 -1.53
N MET A 112 4.00 1.18 -2.43
CA MET A 112 4.95 0.14 -2.84
C MET A 112 6.17 0.71 -3.56
N GLY A 113 5.96 1.70 -4.44
CA GLY A 113 7.03 2.43 -5.12
C GLY A 113 7.94 3.15 -4.13
N TRP A 114 7.36 3.86 -3.16
CA TRP A 114 8.10 4.53 -2.09
C TRP A 114 8.93 3.55 -1.26
N LEU A 115 8.32 2.46 -0.79
CA LEU A 115 9.01 1.41 -0.02
C LEU A 115 10.22 0.86 -0.78
N THR A 116 10.04 0.59 -2.08
CA THR A 116 11.11 0.12 -2.96
C THR A 116 12.21 1.18 -3.13
N GLY A 117 11.82 2.45 -3.33
CA GLY A 117 12.76 3.56 -3.48
C GLY A 117 13.59 3.83 -2.23
N VAL A 118 13.00 3.76 -1.03
CA VAL A 118 13.73 3.90 0.24
C VAL A 118 14.76 2.79 0.40
N LEU A 119 14.39 1.54 0.13
CA LEU A 119 15.32 0.40 0.19
C LEU A 119 16.43 0.53 -0.85
N ALA A 120 16.10 0.95 -2.07
CA ALA A 120 17.08 1.18 -3.14
C ALA A 120 18.07 2.30 -2.76
N PHE A 121 17.58 3.38 -2.13
CA PHE A 121 18.44 4.46 -1.63
C PHE A 121 19.42 3.97 -0.57
N VAL A 122 18.95 3.18 0.41
CA VAL A 122 19.84 2.61 1.44
C VAL A 122 20.93 1.75 0.80
N LEU A 123 20.57 0.92 -0.18
CA LEU A 123 21.55 0.12 -0.93
C LEU A 123 22.51 0.98 -1.77
N TYR A 124 22.06 2.13 -2.27
CA TYR A 124 22.86 3.07 -3.06
C TYR A 124 23.93 3.80 -2.22
N ILE A 125 23.75 3.96 -0.90
CA ILE A 125 24.73 4.64 -0.03
C ILE A 125 26.11 3.99 -0.13
N VAL A 126 26.17 2.66 -0.21
CA VAL A 126 27.43 1.90 -0.26
C VAL A 126 28.25 2.21 -1.53
N PRO A 127 27.74 1.99 -2.76
CA PRO A 127 28.49 2.35 -3.96
C PRO A 127 28.75 3.85 -4.04
N PHE A 128 27.83 4.70 -3.57
CA PHE A 128 28.07 6.14 -3.52
C PHE A 128 29.28 6.49 -2.65
N ALA A 129 29.38 5.93 -1.45
CA ALA A 129 30.51 6.15 -0.55
C ALA A 129 31.85 5.70 -1.16
N ILE A 130 31.84 4.62 -1.95
CA ILE A 130 33.02 4.13 -2.68
C ILE A 130 33.44 5.11 -3.80
N GLU A 131 32.47 5.77 -4.44
CA GLU A 131 32.72 6.71 -5.54
C GLU A 131 33.12 8.13 -5.07
N VAL A 132 32.84 8.51 -3.81
CA VAL A 132 33.16 9.86 -3.29
C VAL A 132 34.63 10.25 -3.48
N PRO A 133 35.64 9.43 -3.15
CA PRO A 133 37.05 9.78 -3.37
C PRO A 133 37.37 10.03 -4.85
N ARG A 134 36.82 9.18 -5.73
CA ARG A 134 36.99 9.31 -7.18
C ARG A 134 36.35 10.59 -7.69
N MET A 135 35.15 10.91 -7.22
CA MET A 135 34.43 12.12 -7.59
C MET A 135 35.17 13.38 -7.12
N ASN A 136 35.81 13.35 -5.95
CA ASN A 136 36.65 14.46 -5.49
C ASN A 136 37.82 14.71 -6.47
N THR A 137 38.58 13.67 -6.80
CA THR A 137 39.72 13.79 -7.73
C THR A 137 39.29 14.29 -9.11
N LEU A 138 38.18 13.76 -9.64
CA LEU A 138 37.64 14.17 -10.94
C LEU A 138 37.16 15.62 -10.91
N MET A 139 36.53 16.06 -9.81
CA MET A 139 36.04 17.43 -9.68
C MET A 139 37.21 18.42 -9.65
N GLU A 140 38.29 18.11 -8.95
CA GLU A 140 39.50 18.94 -8.95
C GLU A 140 40.10 19.06 -10.35
N GLU A 141 40.22 17.96 -11.09
CA GLU A 141 40.69 17.95 -12.48
C GLU A 141 39.80 18.81 -13.37
N ARG A 142 38.48 18.64 -13.29
CA ARG A 142 37.50 19.42 -14.06
C ARG A 142 37.56 20.91 -13.74
N LEU A 143 37.72 21.28 -12.47
CA LEU A 143 37.89 22.67 -12.04
C LEU A 143 39.18 23.27 -12.61
N ARG A 144 40.27 22.50 -12.64
CA ARG A 144 41.54 22.93 -13.26
C ARG A 144 41.42 23.13 -14.76
N GLU A 145 40.67 22.26 -15.43
CA GLU A 145 40.42 22.30 -16.88
C GLU A 145 39.42 23.38 -17.30
N MET A 146 38.52 23.84 -16.43
CA MET A 146 37.54 24.88 -16.75
C MET A 146 38.22 26.22 -17.08
N ARG A 147 38.37 26.47 -18.38
CA ARG A 147 38.79 27.76 -18.94
C ARG A 147 37.60 28.72 -18.90
N GLY A 148 37.79 29.91 -18.33
CA GLY A 148 36.76 30.95 -18.22
C GLY A 148 36.34 31.31 -16.79
N VAL A 149 36.77 30.53 -15.80
CA VAL A 149 36.66 30.89 -14.38
C VAL A 149 37.95 31.58 -13.94
N ASP A 150 37.82 32.75 -13.32
CA ASP A 150 38.93 33.50 -12.73
C ASP A 150 39.80 32.63 -11.82
N ALA A 151 41.12 32.80 -11.88
CA ALA A 151 42.06 31.97 -11.13
C ALA A 151 41.81 32.00 -9.61
N VAL A 152 41.45 33.17 -9.08
CA VAL A 152 41.12 33.35 -7.65
C VAL A 152 39.86 32.57 -7.26
N MET A 153 38.81 32.64 -8.08
CA MET A 153 37.56 31.92 -7.83
C MET A 153 37.75 30.41 -7.93
N ARG A 154 38.57 29.95 -8.89
CA ARG A 154 38.92 28.53 -9.05
C ARG A 154 39.66 27.98 -7.83
N ASP A 155 40.67 28.69 -7.36
CA ASP A 155 41.42 28.29 -6.15
C ASP A 155 40.52 28.27 -4.92
N GLN A 156 39.59 29.22 -4.81
CA GLN A 156 38.61 29.25 -3.72
C GLN A 156 37.67 28.03 -3.77
N MET A 157 37.17 27.66 -4.96
CA MET A 157 36.37 26.44 -5.14
C MET A 157 37.14 25.18 -4.78
N ILE A 158 38.39 25.04 -5.24
CA ILE A 158 39.24 23.88 -4.91
C ILE A 158 39.46 23.79 -3.39
N ARG A 159 39.80 24.91 -2.73
CA ARG A 159 39.95 24.93 -1.27
C ARG A 159 38.66 24.56 -0.54
N PHE A 160 37.50 24.97 -1.06
CA PHE A 160 36.21 24.58 -0.50
C PHE A 160 36.00 23.05 -0.59
N PHE A 161 36.24 22.45 -1.76
CA PHE A 161 36.12 20.99 -1.93
C PHE A 161 37.13 20.20 -1.10
N GLN A 162 38.34 20.73 -0.90
CA GLN A 162 39.36 20.13 -0.03
C GLN A 162 39.05 20.29 1.46
N SER A 163 38.21 21.26 1.83
CA SER A 163 37.79 21.43 3.22
C SER A 163 36.85 20.31 3.65
N SER A 164 37.02 19.83 4.89
CA SER A 164 36.12 18.80 5.45
C SER A 164 34.66 19.27 5.45
N ALA A 165 34.41 20.51 5.86
CA ALA A 165 33.07 21.10 5.87
C ALA A 165 32.45 21.19 4.47
N GLY A 166 33.22 21.62 3.46
CA GLY A 166 32.73 21.72 2.08
C GLY A 166 32.37 20.35 1.51
N MET A 167 33.26 19.36 1.66
CA MET A 167 32.98 17.99 1.21
C MET A 167 31.77 17.37 1.92
N THR A 168 31.66 17.54 3.23
CA THR A 168 30.48 17.08 3.99
C THR A 168 29.20 17.74 3.48
N SER A 169 29.21 19.04 3.21
CA SER A 169 28.04 19.75 2.69
C SER A 169 27.59 19.21 1.32
N VAL A 170 28.54 18.95 0.42
CA VAL A 170 28.27 18.40 -0.92
C VAL A 170 27.72 16.98 -0.83
N VAL A 171 28.30 16.15 0.03
CA VAL A 171 27.84 14.78 0.27
C VAL A 171 26.41 14.76 0.81
N ILE A 172 26.11 15.57 1.83
CA ILE A 172 24.76 15.66 2.42
C ILE A 172 23.76 16.15 1.37
N LEU A 173 24.09 17.22 0.63
CA LEU A 173 23.23 17.76 -0.41
C LEU A 173 22.96 16.72 -1.52
N SER A 174 24.00 15.99 -1.92
CA SER A 174 23.91 14.95 -2.95
C SER A 174 23.06 13.76 -2.48
N LEU A 175 23.23 13.31 -1.24
CA LEU A 175 22.40 12.26 -0.64
C LEU A 175 20.94 12.68 -0.53
N MET A 176 20.68 13.92 -0.12
CA MET A 176 19.32 14.46 -0.07
C MET A 176 18.69 14.50 -1.47
N ALA A 177 19.39 15.03 -2.47
CA ALA A 177 18.91 15.08 -3.84
C ALA A 177 18.65 13.68 -4.41
N MET A 178 19.58 12.73 -4.20
CA MET A 178 19.42 11.34 -4.65
C MET A 178 18.27 10.63 -3.95
N PHE A 179 18.09 10.83 -2.64
CA PHE A 179 16.95 10.30 -1.91
C PHE A 179 15.64 10.73 -2.54
N LEU A 180 15.48 12.03 -2.82
CA LEU A 180 14.28 12.56 -3.45
C LEU A 180 14.08 11.97 -4.86
N ILE A 181 15.12 11.96 -5.68
CA ILE A 181 15.02 11.45 -7.06
C ILE A 181 14.65 9.97 -7.06
N ILE A 182 15.36 9.12 -6.31
CA ILE A 182 15.10 7.68 -6.26
C ILE A 182 13.69 7.41 -5.74
N THR A 183 13.27 8.06 -4.66
CA THR A 183 11.96 7.83 -4.06
C THR A 183 10.83 8.33 -4.96
N PHE A 184 10.91 9.53 -5.52
CA PHE A 184 9.86 10.06 -6.39
C PHE A 184 9.75 9.30 -7.71
N LEU A 185 10.87 8.93 -8.35
CA LEU A 185 10.82 8.11 -9.57
C LEU A 185 10.24 6.72 -9.29
N SER A 186 10.60 6.12 -8.15
CA SER A 186 10.04 4.82 -7.75
C SER A 186 8.55 4.93 -7.41
N MET A 187 8.11 6.00 -6.74
CA MET A 187 6.69 6.29 -6.52
C MET A 187 5.93 6.43 -7.84
N ALA A 188 6.48 7.19 -8.80
CA ALA A 188 5.90 7.36 -10.13
C ALA A 188 5.78 6.02 -10.86
N GLY A 189 6.83 5.19 -10.81
CA GLY A 189 6.83 3.83 -11.34
C GLY A 189 5.76 2.93 -10.71
N GLY A 190 5.61 2.99 -9.38
CA GLY A 190 4.59 2.24 -8.65
C GLY A 190 3.17 2.72 -8.96
N ALA A 191 2.96 4.03 -9.09
CA ALA A 191 1.68 4.62 -9.50
C ALA A 191 1.30 4.17 -10.93
N LEU A 192 2.26 4.21 -11.86
CA LEU A 192 2.09 3.71 -13.22
C LEU A 192 1.76 2.21 -13.22
N GLY A 193 2.47 1.40 -12.42
CA GLY A 193 2.20 -0.02 -12.25
C GLY A 193 0.77 -0.29 -11.78
N ALA A 194 0.32 0.43 -10.75
CA ALA A 194 -1.05 0.30 -10.25
C ALA A 194 -2.09 0.72 -11.30
N LYS A 195 -1.85 1.76 -12.10
CA LYS A 195 -2.79 2.22 -13.13
C LYS A 195 -2.86 1.28 -14.33
N VAL A 196 -1.72 0.78 -14.81
CA VAL A 196 -1.68 -0.13 -15.97
C VAL A 196 -2.27 -1.48 -15.60
N ILE A 197 -1.89 -2.00 -14.43
CA ILE A 197 -2.23 -3.35 -14.04
C ILE A 197 -3.63 -3.37 -13.38
N GLY A 198 -3.99 -2.36 -12.58
CA GLY A 198 -5.26 -2.27 -11.85
C GLY A 198 -6.51 -1.97 -12.70
N ARG A 199 -6.40 -1.81 -14.02
CA ARG A 199 -7.55 -1.65 -14.94
C ARG A 199 -8.19 -2.98 -15.38
N GLN A 200 -7.72 -4.11 -14.84
CA GLN A 200 -8.31 -5.44 -14.99
C GLN A 200 -8.73 -5.98 -13.63
#